data_AF-A0A2A2V8V3-F1
#
_entry.id   AF-A0A2A2V8V3-F1
#
_cell.length_a   1.000
_cell.length_b   1.000
_cell.length_c   1.000
_cell.angle_alpha   90.00
_cell.angle_beta   90.00
_cell.angle_gamma   90.00
#
_symmetry.space_group_name_H-M   'P 1'
#
loop_
_entity.id
_entity.type
_entity.pdbx_description
1 polymer ?
#
loop_
_entity_poly.entity_id
_entity_poly.type
_entity_poly.pdbx_seq_one_letter_code
_entity_poly.pdbx_strand_id
1 'polypeptide(L)' 'MTEPACILCDDTGWVCENHPDQPWTGNHACRCGGAGAPCPKCNRPKPDEEFPRLPRGFRSMFSRRDRRR' A
#
# COMPACT_ATOMS: atom_id res chain seq x y z
N MET A 1 -19.48 -1.55 -11.70
CA MET A 1 -19.05 -0.15 -11.68
C MET A 1 -17.64 -0.16 -11.11
N THR A 2 -16.63 0.05 -11.96
CA THR A 2 -15.23 0.10 -11.54
C THR A 2 -15.05 1.38 -10.72
N GLU A 3 -14.78 1.24 -9.43
CA GLU A 3 -14.44 2.36 -8.54
C GLU A 3 -13.40 3.26 -9.24
N PRO A 4 -13.52 4.60 -9.18
CA PRO A 4 -12.60 5.48 -9.87
C PRO A 4 -11.18 5.23 -9.36
N ALA A 5 -10.30 5.00 -10.33
CA ALA A 5 -8.90 4.77 -10.10
C ALA A 5 -8.29 5.85 -9.20
N CYS A 6 -7.59 5.47 -8.13
CA CYS A 6 -6.95 6.43 -7.24
C CYS A 6 -5.73 7.04 -7.92
N ILE A 7 -5.90 8.20 -8.53
CA ILE A 7 -4.87 8.94 -9.28
C ILE A 7 -3.60 9.18 -8.45
N LEU A 8 -3.76 9.37 -7.13
CA LEU A 8 -2.67 9.72 -6.22
C LEU A 8 -1.66 8.58 -6.02
N CYS A 9 -2.15 7.32 -6.04
CA CYS A 9 -1.31 6.14 -5.91
C CYS A 9 -1.36 5.23 -7.15
N ASP A 10 -1.94 5.68 -8.26
CA ASP A 10 -2.10 4.90 -9.50
C ASP A 10 -2.72 3.50 -9.26
N ASP A 11 -3.75 3.42 -8.40
CA ASP A 11 -4.41 2.16 -7.96
C ASP A 11 -3.53 1.10 -7.28
N THR A 12 -2.30 1.47 -6.94
CA THR A 12 -1.39 0.57 -6.22
C THR A 12 -1.73 0.50 -4.74
N GLY A 13 -2.33 1.57 -4.18
CA GLY A 13 -2.63 1.72 -2.75
C GLY A 13 -1.46 2.29 -1.93
N TRP A 14 -0.34 2.64 -2.58
CA TRP A 14 0.89 3.05 -1.92
C TRP A 14 1.50 4.28 -2.60
N VAL A 15 1.99 5.21 -1.78
CA VAL A 15 2.66 6.45 -2.19
C VAL A 15 4.07 6.48 -1.64
N CYS A 16 4.94 7.28 -2.21
CA CYS A 16 6.29 7.44 -1.66
C CYS A 16 6.23 8.17 -0.31
N GLU A 17 6.95 7.69 0.69
CA GLU A 17 7.00 8.34 2.01
C GLU A 17 7.57 9.76 1.95
N ASN A 18 8.58 9.98 1.10
CA ASN A 18 9.20 11.30 0.90
C ASN A 18 8.36 12.23 0.00
N HIS A 19 7.57 11.65 -0.90
CA HIS A 19 6.76 12.37 -1.88
C HIS A 19 5.34 11.79 -1.85
N PRO A 20 4.50 12.20 -0.88
CA PRO A 20 3.18 11.61 -0.67
C PRO A 20 2.23 11.81 -1.85
N ASP A 21 2.57 12.73 -2.76
CA ASP A 21 1.84 13.06 -3.98
C ASP A 21 2.20 12.14 -5.16
N GLN A 22 3.20 11.28 -5.00
CA GLN A 22 3.66 10.36 -6.03
C GLN A 22 3.44 8.91 -5.63
N PRO A 23 3.05 8.04 -6.58
CA PRO A 23 2.91 6.61 -6.30
C PRO A 23 4.26 6.00 -5.94
N TRP A 24 4.24 4.99 -5.06
CA TRP A 24 5.48 4.28 -4.69
C TRP A 24 5.93 3.28 -5.74
N THR A 25 4.96 2.67 -6.44
CA THR A 25 5.20 1.61 -7.43
C THR A 25 4.44 1.93 -8.72
N GLY A 26 4.79 1.27 -9.82
CA GLY A 26 4.13 1.46 -11.12
C GLY A 26 4.91 2.38 -12.07
N ASN A 27 4.28 2.73 -13.18
CA ASN A 27 4.94 3.46 -14.27
C ASN A 27 5.25 4.92 -13.89
N HIS A 28 4.43 5.49 -12.99
CA HIS A 28 4.56 6.86 -12.48
C HIS A 28 5.26 6.93 -11.11
N ALA A 29 5.89 5.83 -10.68
CA ALA A 29 6.50 5.72 -9.36
C ALA A 29 7.56 6.80 -9.11
N CYS A 30 7.60 7.29 -7.88
CA CYS A 30 8.68 8.15 -7.43
C CYS A 30 10.02 7.42 -7.51
N ARG A 31 11.00 8.00 -8.20
CA ARG A 31 12.35 7.42 -8.37
C ARG A 31 13.36 7.88 -7.32
N CYS A 32 12.89 8.49 -6.23
CA CYS A 32 13.78 9.00 -5.18
C CYS A 32 14.42 7.91 -4.31
N GLY A 33 13.97 6.66 -4.41
CA GLY A 33 14.44 5.54 -3.57
C GLY A 33 13.85 5.51 -2.16
N GLY A 34 12.87 6.37 -1.86
CA GLY A 34 12.14 6.35 -0.59
C GLY A 34 11.27 5.10 -0.41
N ALA A 35 10.97 4.79 0.86
CA ALA A 35 10.08 3.70 1.21
C ALA A 35 8.63 3.97 0.77
N GLY A 36 7.81 2.91 0.77
CA GLY A 36 6.39 2.99 0.48
C GLY A 36 5.57 3.27 1.74
N ALA A 37 4.70 4.26 1.65
CA ALA A 37 3.71 4.58 2.66
C ALA A 37 2.29 4.25 2.14
N PRO A 38 1.35 3.86 3.02
CA PRO A 38 -0.04 3.64 2.63
C PRO A 38 -0.66 4.93 2.07
N CYS A 39 -1.38 4.83 0.95
CA CYS A 39 -2.04 5.97 0.35
C CYS A 39 -3.08 6.57 1.31
N PRO A 40 -2.98 7.87 1.68
CA PRO A 40 -3.89 8.49 2.63
C PRO A 40 -5.34 8.64 2.10
N LYS A 41 -5.53 8.51 0.77
CA LYS A 41 -6.83 8.67 0.11
C LYS A 41 -7.62 7.36 0.00
N CYS A 42 -6.97 6.26 -0.37
CA CYS A 42 -7.64 4.98 -0.64
C CYS A 42 -7.16 3.81 0.23
N ASN A 43 -6.03 3.96 0.93
CA ASN A 43 -5.43 2.93 1.76
C ASN A 43 -5.10 3.47 3.16
N ARG A 44 -5.95 4.37 3.68
CA ARG A 44 -5.75 4.93 5.02
C ARG A 44 -5.99 3.84 6.07
N PRO A 45 -5.02 3.54 6.96
CA PRO A 45 -5.26 2.61 8.06
C PRO A 45 -6.34 3.20 8.97
N LYS A 46 -7.43 2.45 9.17
CA LYS A 46 -8.43 2.82 10.18
C LYS A 46 -7.90 2.44 11.56
N PRO A 47 -8.27 3.15 12.64
CA PRO A 47 -7.84 2.81 13.99
C PRO A 47 -8.24 1.39 14.43
N ASP A 48 -9.28 0.80 13.82
CA ASP A 48 -9.76 -0.56 14.10
C ASP A 48 -9.18 -1.62 13.13
N GLU A 49 -8.57 -1.19 12.02
CA GLU A 49 -7.88 -2.08 11.08
C GLU A 49 -6.37 -2.01 11.39
N GLU A 50 -5.88 -3.00 12.13
CA GLU A 50 -4.51 -3.07 12.65
C GLU A 50 -3.43 -3.03 11.53
N PHE A 51 -3.80 -3.26 10.26
CA PHE A 51 -2.87 -3.23 9.12
C PHE A 51 -3.45 -2.57 7.87
N PRO A 52 -2.71 -1.66 7.19
CA PRO A 52 -3.08 -1.14 5.88
C PRO A 52 -3.15 -2.26 4.84
N ARG A 53 -3.88 -2.04 3.74
CA ARG A 53 -3.94 -3.03 2.65
C ARG A 53 -2.54 -3.24 2.09
N LEU A 54 -2.07 -4.49 2.17
CA LEU A 54 -0.79 -4.92 1.61
C LEU A 54 -0.73 -4.62 0.11
N PRO A 55 0.46 -4.32 -0.45
CA PRO A 55 0.62 -4.18 -1.90
C PRO A 55 0.16 -5.46 -2.60
N ARG A 56 -0.39 -5.34 -3.82
CA ARG A 56 -0.79 -6.53 -4.61
C ARG A 56 0.41 -7.46 -4.78
N GLY A 57 0.29 -8.70 -4.31
CA GLY A 57 1.36 -9.71 -4.35
C GLY A 57 2.17 -9.85 -3.05
N PHE A 58 1.99 -8.96 -2.07
CA PHE A 58 2.68 -9.07 -0.78
C PHE A 58 1.89 -10.00 0.16
N ARG A 59 2.38 -11.22 0.38
CA ARG A 59 1.80 -12.15 1.35
C ARG A 59 2.33 -11.82 2.74
N SER A 60 1.46 -11.35 3.64
CA SER A 60 1.80 -11.32 5.07
C SER A 60 2.11 -12.74 5.53
N MET A 61 3.36 -12.97 5.93
CA MET A 61 3.82 -14.27 6.43
C MET A 61 3.33 -14.54 7.87
N PHE A 62 2.59 -13.61 8.48
CA PHE A 62 1.99 -13.76 9.81
C PHE A 62 0.65 -14.50 9.78
N SER A 63 0.57 -15.63 9.09
CA SER A 63 -0.46 -16.61 9.43
C SER A 63 0.04 -17.39 10.65
N ARG A 64 -0.49 -17.08 11.84
CA ARG A 64 -0.26 -17.80 13.12
C ARG A 64 -0.82 -19.24 13.07
N ARG A 65 -0.35 -20.04 12.12
CA ARG A 65 -0.61 -21.47 12.00
C ARG A 65 0.70 -22.12 11.56
N ASP A 66 1.54 -22.44 12.53
CA ASP A 66 2.13 -23.77 12.68
C ASP A 66 3.15 -23.78 13.82
N ARG A 67 2.74 -24.26 14.99
CA ARG A 67 3.65 -24.94 15.93
C ARG A 67 2.88 -26.10 16.55
N ARG A 68 2.69 -27.15 15.75
CA ARG A 68 2.52 -28.50 16.29
C ARG A 68 3.77 -29.30 15.94
N ARG A 69 4.69 -29.42 16.88
CA ARG A 69 5.52 -30.61 17.02
C ARG A 69 6.09 -30.73 18.42
#